data_AF-A0A258BGJ9-F1
#
_entry.id   AF-A0A258BGJ9-F1
#
_cell.length_a   1.000
_cell.length_b   1.000
_cell.length_c   1.000
_cell.angle_alpha   90.00
_cell.angle_beta   90.00
_cell.angle_gamma   90.00
#
_symmetry.space_group_name_H-M   'P 1'
#
loop_
_entity.id
_entity.type
_entity.pdbx_description
1 polymer ?
#
loop_
_entity_poly.entity_id
_entity_poly.type
_entity_poly.pdbx_seq_one_letter_code
_entity_poly.pdbx_strand_id
1 'polypeptide(L)'
;MNLRDAMENYVVWRQAHGAKFNTARNLLRQFLRHADAEADCDAVTQAQVASFLAGPVTPHRENKVYALTGFWQFAISRGYATRSPLPVREPRSRYRPLPFIFTHAELQRLLDRGNIEASLAGAKQLTADTFRILLLLLYGAGLRFSEATGLTMADVDLSDAILTVRDTK
;
A
#
# COMPACT_ATOMS: atom_id res chain seq x y z
N MET A 1 -16.95 10.48 21.28
CA MET A 1 -16.23 10.95 20.07
C MET A 1 -16.55 9.93 19.01
N ASN A 2 -17.18 10.36 17.91
CA ASN A 2 -17.59 9.44 16.87
C ASN A 2 -16.37 8.81 16.17
N LEU A 3 -16.60 7.67 15.53
CA LEU A 3 -15.57 6.85 14.90
C LEU A 3 -14.86 7.58 13.76
N ARG A 4 -15.62 8.31 12.92
CA ARG A 4 -15.09 9.06 11.77
C ARG A 4 -14.05 10.09 12.22
N ASP A 5 -14.43 10.98 13.13
CA ASP A 5 -13.59 12.08 13.58
C ASP A 5 -12.36 11.56 14.33
N ALA A 6 -12.53 10.50 15.14
CA ALA A 6 -11.41 9.85 15.80
C ALA A 6 -10.39 9.28 14.81
N MET A 7 -10.85 8.61 13.74
CA MET A 7 -9.97 8.07 12.70
C MET A 7 -9.31 9.16 11.86
N GLU A 8 -10.01 10.25 11.55
CA GLU A 8 -9.43 11.40 10.86
C GLU A 8 -8.35 12.07 11.71
N ASN A 9 -8.62 12.29 13.00
CA ASN A 9 -7.64 12.79 13.95
C ASN A 9 -6.41 11.88 14.04
N TYR A 10 -6.60 10.56 14.03
CA TYR A 10 -5.48 9.61 14.01
C TYR A 10 -4.64 9.74 12.75
N VAL A 11 -5.27 9.85 11.57
CA VAL A 11 -4.57 10.01 10.29
C VAL A 11 -3.77 11.31 10.28
N VAL A 12 -4.38 12.43 10.67
CA VAL A 12 -3.72 13.74 10.78
C VAL A 12 -2.55 13.65 11.76
N TRP A 13 -2.75 13.04 12.93
CA TRP A 13 -1.70 12.86 13.92
C TRP A 13 -0.54 12.05 13.35
N ARG A 14 -0.77 10.92 12.65
CA ARG A 14 0.29 10.13 12.02
C ARG A 14 1.05 10.90 10.94
N GLN A 15 0.35 11.71 10.16
CA GLN A 15 0.95 12.52 9.08
C GLN A 15 1.80 13.67 9.63
N ALA A 16 1.35 14.32 10.71
CA ALA A 16 2.13 15.34 11.40
C ALA A 16 3.44 14.77 12.00
N HIS A 17 3.49 13.47 12.28
CA HIS A 17 4.70 12.76 12.73
C HIS A 17 5.54 12.19 11.56
N GLY A 18 5.35 12.70 10.34
CA GLY A 18 6.19 12.40 9.18
C GLY A 18 5.79 11.14 8.39
N ALA A 19 4.74 10.41 8.78
CA ALA A 19 4.31 9.24 8.02
C ALA A 19 3.41 9.62 6.84
N LYS A 20 3.74 9.20 5.60
CA LYS A 20 2.81 9.33 4.44
C LYS A 20 1.43 8.69 4.75
N PHE A 21 1.43 7.57 5.48
CA PHE A 21 0.26 6.88 6.07
C PHE A 21 -0.91 6.52 5.13
N ASN A 22 -0.69 6.57 3.81
CA ASN A 22 -1.74 6.36 2.80
C ASN A 22 -2.40 4.98 2.86
N THR A 23 -1.61 3.90 3.03
CA THR A 23 -2.15 2.53 3.08
C THR A 23 -3.08 2.32 4.27
N ALA A 24 -2.62 2.67 5.48
CA ALA A 24 -3.43 2.56 6.68
C ALA A 24 -4.66 3.47 6.64
N ARG A 25 -4.53 4.72 6.18
CA ARG A 25 -5.66 5.63 5.95
C ARG A 25 -6.73 5.00 5.05
N ASN A 26 -6.33 4.36 3.95
CA ASN A 26 -7.28 3.73 3.03
C ASN A 26 -7.99 2.53 3.68
N LEU A 27 -7.30 1.75 4.51
CA LEU A 27 -7.89 0.64 5.27
C LEU A 27 -8.86 1.14 6.35
N LEU A 28 -8.54 2.23 7.05
CA LEU A 28 -9.44 2.87 8.01
C LEU A 28 -10.70 3.41 7.32
N ARG A 29 -10.55 4.03 6.15
CA ARG A 29 -11.70 4.45 5.31
C ARG A 29 -12.56 3.27 4.85
N GLN A 30 -11.96 2.12 4.55
CA GLN A 30 -12.72 0.90 4.26
C GLN A 30 -13.48 0.43 5.49
N PHE A 31 -12.87 0.50 6.68
CA PHE A 31 -13.53 0.14 7.93
C PHE A 31 -14.71 1.07 8.25
N LEU A 32 -14.59 2.38 8.03
CA LEU A 32 -15.69 3.34 8.20
C LEU A 32 -16.90 3.05 7.32
N ARG A 33 -16.73 2.37 6.18
CA ARG A 33 -17.87 1.92 5.33
C ARG A 33 -18.48 0.61 5.81
N HIS A 34 -17.79 -0.12 6.68
CA HIS A 34 -18.20 -1.41 7.20
C HIS A 34 -18.82 -1.30 8.59
N ALA A 35 -18.32 -0.39 9.42
CA ALA A 35 -18.88 -0.02 10.71
C ALA A 35 -19.80 1.21 10.58
N ASP A 36 -20.55 1.51 11.63
CA ASP A 36 -21.28 2.77 11.73
C ASP A 36 -20.27 3.90 12.02
N ALA A 37 -20.07 4.78 11.04
CA ALA A 37 -19.10 5.87 11.11
C ALA A 37 -19.47 6.95 12.13
N GLU A 38 -20.77 7.11 12.40
CA GLU A 38 -21.30 8.15 13.29
C GLU A 38 -21.44 7.65 14.74
N ALA A 39 -21.32 6.34 14.95
CA ALA A 39 -21.30 5.75 16.28
C ALA A 39 -20.04 6.15 17.06
N ASP A 40 -20.17 6.20 18.39
CA ASP A 40 -19.02 6.36 19.28
C ASP A 40 -18.01 5.22 19.12
N CYS A 41 -16.73 5.50 19.35
CA CYS A 41 -15.67 4.49 19.22
C CYS A 41 -15.91 3.24 20.09
N ASP A 42 -16.52 3.41 21.27
CA ASP A 42 -16.85 2.31 22.19
C ASP A 42 -18.09 1.50 21.77
N ALA A 43 -18.91 2.01 20.85
CA ALA A 43 -20.03 1.28 20.27
C ALA A 43 -19.59 0.26 19.20
N VAL A 44 -18.35 0.36 18.71
CA VAL A 44 -17.80 -0.61 17.76
C VAL A 44 -17.65 -1.97 18.43
N THR A 45 -18.35 -2.96 17.89
CA THR A 45 -18.37 -4.32 18.43
C THR A 45 -17.27 -5.20 17.86
N GLN A 46 -16.89 -6.24 18.62
CA GLN A 46 -15.99 -7.28 18.14
C GLN A 46 -16.56 -8.00 16.90
N ALA A 47 -17.88 -8.12 16.78
CA ALA A 47 -18.54 -8.73 15.63
C ALA A 47 -18.33 -7.92 14.34
N GLN A 48 -18.42 -6.58 14.41
CA GLN A 48 -18.12 -5.70 13.27
C GLN A 48 -16.65 -5.80 12.85
N VAL A 49 -15.73 -5.88 13.82
CA VAL A 49 -14.31 -6.08 13.53
C VAL A 49 -14.06 -7.45 12.89
N ALA A 50 -14.65 -8.52 13.43
CA ALA A 50 -14.50 -9.87 12.90
C ALA A 50 -15.06 -9.98 11.47
N SER A 51 -16.22 -9.36 11.20
CA SER A 51 -16.81 -9.30 9.87
C SER A 51 -15.91 -8.57 8.86
N PHE A 52 -15.30 -7.45 9.26
CA PHE A 52 -14.35 -6.71 8.42
C PHE A 52 -13.06 -7.51 8.09
N LEU A 53 -12.65 -8.36 9.02
CA LEU A 53 -11.48 -9.23 8.93
C LEU A 53 -11.79 -10.62 8.36
N ALA A 54 -13.04 -10.88 7.95
CA ALA A 54 -13.46 -12.17 7.44
C ALA A 54 -12.64 -12.60 6.19
N GLY A 55 -12.53 -13.92 5.99
CA GLY A 55 -11.80 -14.52 4.87
C GLY A 55 -10.39 -15.03 5.24
N PRO A 56 -9.59 -15.45 4.24
CA PRO A 56 -8.32 -16.12 4.47
C PRO A 56 -7.27 -15.21 5.13
N VAL A 57 -6.32 -15.83 5.84
CA VAL A 57 -5.21 -15.12 6.49
C VAL A 57 -4.16 -14.72 5.44
N THR A 58 -4.31 -13.51 4.92
CA THR A 58 -3.45 -12.92 3.89
C THR A 58 -2.66 -11.74 4.45
N PRO A 59 -1.55 -11.33 3.80
CA PRO A 59 -0.86 -10.08 4.15
C PRO A 59 -1.79 -8.85 4.14
N HIS A 60 -2.82 -8.85 3.29
CA HIS A 60 -3.83 -7.80 3.29
C HIS A 60 -4.65 -7.76 4.59
N ARG A 61 -5.07 -8.93 5.11
CA ARG A 61 -5.72 -9.05 6.42
C ARG A 61 -4.79 -8.59 7.55
N GLU A 62 -3.51 -8.96 7.50
CA GLU A 62 -2.51 -8.47 8.47
C GLU A 62 -2.43 -6.94 8.49
N ASN A 63 -2.43 -6.31 7.31
CA ASN A 63 -2.41 -4.85 7.20
C ASN A 63 -3.69 -4.20 7.77
N LYS A 64 -4.86 -4.80 7.57
CA LYS A 64 -6.11 -4.35 8.21
C LYS A 64 -5.98 -4.37 9.73
N VAL A 65 -5.51 -5.47 10.27
CA VAL A 65 -5.32 -5.67 11.72
C VAL A 65 -4.32 -4.66 12.27
N TYR A 66 -3.19 -4.47 11.59
CA TYR A 66 -2.19 -3.47 11.97
C TYR A 66 -2.76 -2.05 11.99
N ALA A 67 -3.50 -1.66 10.95
CA ALA A 67 -4.12 -0.34 10.87
C ALA A 67 -5.12 -0.09 12.00
N LEU A 68 -6.01 -1.06 12.26
CA LEU A 68 -6.98 -0.99 13.36
C LEU A 68 -6.29 -0.98 14.72
N THR A 69 -5.26 -1.80 14.92
CA THR A 69 -4.51 -1.88 16.19
C THR A 69 -3.90 -0.53 16.54
N GLY A 70 -3.20 0.10 15.59
CA GLY A 70 -2.60 1.41 15.80
C GLY A 70 -3.66 2.50 16.08
N PHE A 71 -4.80 2.46 15.38
CA PHE A 71 -5.86 3.43 15.63
C PHE A 71 -6.50 3.24 17.02
N TRP A 72 -6.82 2.02 17.45
CA TRP A 72 -7.43 1.82 18.77
C TRP A 72 -6.46 2.13 19.92
N GLN A 73 -5.17 1.87 19.76
CA GLN A 73 -4.14 2.35 20.70
C GLN A 73 -4.14 3.88 20.82
N PHE A 74 -4.21 4.58 19.67
CA PHE A 74 -4.33 6.03 19.66
C PHE A 74 -5.63 6.51 20.32
N ALA A 75 -6.77 5.93 19.95
CA ALA A 75 -8.09 6.31 20.47
C ALA A 75 -8.14 6.17 22.01
N ILE A 76 -7.59 5.07 22.55
CA ILE A 76 -7.48 4.87 24.00
C ILE A 76 -6.55 5.93 24.63
N SER A 77 -5.38 6.19 24.04
CA SER A 77 -4.45 7.20 24.58
C SER A 77 -5.02 8.63 24.60
N ARG A 78 -6.00 8.93 23.73
CA ARG A 78 -6.68 10.22 23.64
C ARG A 78 -8.00 10.27 24.41
N GLY A 79 -8.40 9.17 25.05
CA GLY A 79 -9.67 9.05 25.77
C GLY A 79 -10.90 9.01 24.86
N TYR A 80 -10.74 8.70 23.56
CA TYR A 80 -11.86 8.56 22.61
C TYR A 80 -12.55 7.19 22.72
N ALA A 81 -11.83 6.19 23.20
CA ALA A 81 -12.33 4.84 23.47
C ALA A 81 -11.78 4.35 24.81
N THR A 82 -12.55 3.55 25.52
CA THR A 82 -12.13 2.93 26.79
C THR A 82 -11.42 1.59 26.58
N ARG A 83 -11.73 0.90 25.47
CA ARG A 83 -11.14 -0.42 25.16
C ARG A 83 -11.03 -0.68 23.66
N SER A 84 -10.23 -1.68 23.31
CA SER A 84 -10.11 -2.17 21.94
C SER A 84 -11.11 -3.31 21.67
N PRO A 85 -11.91 -3.25 20.59
CA PRO A 85 -12.77 -4.34 20.14
C PRO A 85 -12.01 -5.38 19.30
N LEU A 86 -10.70 -5.18 19.07
CA LEU A 86 -9.88 -6.14 18.34
C LEU A 86 -9.71 -7.44 19.14
N PRO A 87 -9.69 -8.60 18.46
CA PRO A 87 -9.39 -9.86 19.12
C PRO A 87 -7.98 -9.82 19.72
N VAL A 88 -7.81 -10.42 20.91
CA VAL A 88 -6.54 -10.45 21.66
C VAL A 88 -5.43 -11.16 20.88
N ARG A 89 -5.79 -12.13 20.02
CA ARG A 89 -4.86 -12.86 19.17
C ARG A 89 -5.45 -13.00 17.77
N GLU A 90 -4.78 -12.40 16.81
CA GLU A 90 -5.10 -12.55 15.40
C GLU A 90 -4.06 -13.46 14.72
N PRO A 91 -4.48 -14.45 13.91
CA PRO A 91 -3.56 -15.29 13.18
C PRO A 91 -2.74 -14.46 12.18
N ARG A 92 -1.44 -14.75 12.11
CA ARG A 92 -0.54 -14.20 11.11
C ARG A 92 -0.46 -15.11 9.91
N SER A 93 -0.34 -14.53 8.72
CA SER A 93 -0.13 -15.26 7.48
C SER A 93 1.23 -15.92 7.53
N ARG A 94 1.23 -17.25 7.47
CA ARG A 94 2.47 -18.04 7.35
C ARG A 94 3.06 -17.97 5.94
N TYR A 95 2.28 -17.49 4.97
CA TYR A 95 2.70 -17.41 3.58
C TYR A 95 3.48 -16.11 3.34
N ARG A 96 4.77 -16.26 3.10
CA ARG A 96 5.60 -15.24 2.45
C ARG A 96 5.92 -15.81 1.06
N PRO A 97 5.38 -15.24 -0.03
CA PRO A 97 5.78 -15.68 -1.36
C PRO A 97 7.29 -15.49 -1.49
N LEU A 98 7.97 -16.54 -1.93
CA LEU A 98 9.39 -16.43 -2.28
C LEU A 98 9.51 -15.43 -3.44
N PRO A 99 10.42 -14.45 -3.37
CA PRO A 99 10.68 -13.58 -4.50
C PRO A 99 11.02 -14.43 -5.73
N PHE A 100 10.32 -14.19 -6.84
CA PHE A 100 10.68 -14.81 -8.10
C PHE A 100 11.91 -14.09 -8.66
N ILE A 101 13.02 -14.81 -8.80
CA ILE A 101 14.26 -14.28 -9.36
C ILE A 101 14.32 -14.71 -10.82
N PHE A 102 14.30 -13.73 -11.72
CA PHE A 102 14.37 -13.98 -13.15
C PHE A 102 15.77 -14.46 -13.55
N THR A 103 15.82 -15.49 -14.39
CA THR A 103 17.02 -15.87 -15.13
C THR A 103 17.29 -14.89 -16.28
N HIS A 104 18.51 -14.88 -16.80
CA HIS A 104 18.86 -14.04 -17.96
C HIS A 104 17.96 -14.33 -19.19
N ALA A 105 17.65 -15.61 -19.45
CA ALA A 105 16.76 -15.99 -20.55
C ALA A 105 15.31 -15.51 -20.32
N GLU A 106 14.83 -15.51 -19.08
CA GLU A 106 13.52 -14.95 -18.75
C GLU A 106 13.49 -13.42 -18.88
N LEU A 107 14.55 -12.73 -18.46
CA LEU A 107 14.66 -11.28 -18.66
C LEU A 107 14.68 -10.90 -20.14
N GLN A 108 15.41 -11.66 -20.97
CA GLN A 108 15.40 -11.47 -22.42
C GLN A 108 14.00 -11.65 -23.00
N ARG A 109 13.26 -12.67 -22.56
CA ARG A 109 11.86 -12.87 -22.95
C ARG A 109 10.95 -11.75 -22.46
N LEU A 110 11.15 -11.24 -21.25
CA LEU A 110 10.37 -10.13 -20.69
C LEU A 110 10.58 -8.83 -21.48
N LEU A 111 11.79 -8.61 -21.96
CA LEU A 111 12.15 -7.43 -22.74
C LEU A 111 11.80 -7.57 -24.22
N ASP A 112 11.51 -8.78 -24.71
CA ASP A 112 11.16 -9.02 -26.12
C ASP A 112 9.96 -8.17 -26.56
N ARG A 113 10.08 -7.54 -27.73
CA ARG A 113 9.07 -6.60 -28.23
C ARG A 113 7.72 -7.27 -28.47
N GLY A 114 7.71 -8.47 -29.04
CA GLY A 114 6.48 -9.21 -29.30
C GLY A 114 5.77 -9.59 -28.01
N ASN A 115 6.52 -10.03 -26.99
CA ASN A 115 5.96 -10.32 -25.67
C ASN A 115 5.41 -9.07 -24.97
N ILE A 116 6.08 -7.93 -25.10
CA ILE A 116 5.60 -6.65 -24.57
C ILE A 116 4.30 -6.22 -25.27
N GLU A 117 4.27 -6.25 -26.60
CA GLU A 117 3.09 -5.88 -27.39
C GLU A 117 1.90 -6.79 -27.05
N ALA A 118 2.13 -8.09 -26.91
CA ALA A 118 1.13 -9.05 -26.46
C ALA A 118 0.65 -8.76 -25.02
N SER A 119 1.55 -8.42 -24.11
CA SER A 119 1.21 -8.09 -22.71
C SER A 119 0.40 -6.79 -22.58
N LEU A 120 0.60 -5.85 -23.49
CA LEU A 120 -0.14 -4.59 -23.56
C LEU A 120 -1.45 -4.71 -24.34
N ALA A 121 -1.76 -5.87 -24.92
CA ALA A 121 -3.00 -6.09 -25.66
C ALA A 121 -4.21 -5.87 -24.73
N GLY A 122 -4.89 -4.73 -24.89
CA GLY A 122 -6.01 -4.28 -24.06
C GLY A 122 -5.68 -3.17 -23.05
N ALA A 123 -4.39 -2.90 -22.79
CA ALA A 123 -3.93 -1.80 -21.94
C ALA A 123 -3.50 -0.60 -22.80
N LYS A 124 -4.39 0.38 -22.98
CA LYS A 124 -4.16 1.55 -23.85
C LYS A 124 -3.27 2.66 -23.26
N GLN A 125 -2.69 2.46 -22.08
CA GLN A 125 -2.06 3.55 -21.31
C GLN A 125 -0.58 3.77 -21.63
N LEU A 126 0.12 2.80 -22.22
CA LEU A 126 1.55 2.88 -22.53
C LEU A 126 1.84 2.34 -23.92
N THR A 127 2.81 2.95 -24.62
CA THR A 127 3.35 2.37 -25.85
C THR A 127 4.30 1.21 -25.51
N ALA A 128 4.50 0.30 -26.46
CA ALA A 128 5.46 -0.80 -26.31
C ALA A 128 6.88 -0.29 -26.01
N ASP A 129 7.30 0.79 -26.66
CA ASP A 129 8.62 1.39 -26.47
C ASP A 129 8.74 2.00 -25.06
N THR A 130 7.72 2.74 -24.59
CA THR A 130 7.70 3.30 -23.22
C THR A 130 7.76 2.19 -22.17
N PHE A 131 6.98 1.12 -22.34
CA PHE A 131 6.97 0.00 -21.40
C PHE A 131 8.30 -0.76 -21.40
N ARG A 132 8.91 -0.96 -22.57
CA ARG A 132 10.25 -1.57 -22.69
C ARG A 132 11.32 -0.73 -21.98
N ILE A 133 11.30 0.59 -22.17
CA ILE A 133 12.23 1.50 -21.49
C ILE A 133 12.02 1.48 -19.97
N LEU A 134 10.77 1.44 -19.49
CA LEU A 134 10.48 1.29 -18.07
C LEU A 134 11.10 0.01 -17.51
N LEU A 135 10.94 -1.13 -18.18
CA LEU A 135 11.54 -2.40 -17.76
C LEU A 135 13.08 -2.33 -17.73
N LEU A 136 13.69 -1.71 -18.75
CA LEU A 136 15.14 -1.51 -18.81
C LEU A 136 15.65 -0.59 -17.70
N LEU A 137 14.91 0.46 -17.34
CA LEU A 137 15.27 1.35 -16.22
C LEU A 137 15.19 0.61 -14.87
N LEU A 138 14.12 -0.15 -14.64
CA LEU A 138 13.97 -0.96 -13.42
C LEU A 138 15.11 -1.98 -13.29
N TYR A 139 15.47 -2.64 -14.39
CA TYR A 139 16.51 -3.66 -14.41
C TYR A 139 17.92 -3.05 -14.34
N GLY A 140 18.23 -2.11 -15.22
CA GLY A 140 19.59 -1.58 -15.42
C GLY A 140 20.03 -0.58 -14.36
N ALA A 141 19.12 0.24 -13.86
CA ALA A 141 19.41 1.22 -12.80
C ALA A 141 18.96 0.76 -11.41
N GLY A 142 18.35 -0.43 -11.30
CA GLY A 142 17.91 -0.99 -10.01
C GLY A 142 16.83 -0.17 -9.30
N LEU A 143 16.08 0.63 -10.05
CA LEU A 143 15.06 1.53 -9.50
C LEU A 143 13.87 0.74 -8.97
N ARG A 144 13.30 1.19 -7.86
CA ARG A 144 11.95 0.75 -7.45
C ARG A 144 10.93 1.28 -8.45
N PHE A 145 9.81 0.57 -8.58
CA PHE A 145 8.72 0.98 -9.47
C PHE A 145 8.32 2.45 -9.31
N SER A 146 8.12 2.92 -8.07
CA SER A 146 7.73 4.31 -7.80
C SER A 146 8.82 5.33 -8.13
N GLU A 147 10.09 4.95 -8.07
CA GLU A 147 11.22 5.81 -8.42
C GLU A 147 11.27 5.99 -9.94
N ALA A 148 11.19 4.88 -10.69
CA ALA A 148 11.17 4.92 -12.15
C ALA A 148 9.96 5.68 -12.71
N THR A 149 8.76 5.47 -12.16
CA THR A 149 7.55 6.18 -12.60
C THR A 149 7.47 7.63 -12.10
N GLY A 150 8.33 8.02 -11.16
CA GLY A 150 8.39 9.36 -10.60
C GLY A 150 9.34 10.31 -11.33
N LEU A 151 10.19 9.79 -12.24
CA LEU A 151 11.13 10.59 -13.01
C LEU A 151 10.39 11.60 -13.89
N THR A 152 10.88 12.83 -13.91
CA THR A 152 10.47 13.87 -14.84
C THR A 152 11.54 14.11 -15.89
N MET A 153 11.22 14.87 -16.96
CA MET A 153 12.22 15.23 -17.97
C MET A 153 13.40 16.02 -17.39
N ALA A 154 13.19 16.74 -16.28
CA ALA A 154 14.25 17.49 -15.60
C ALA A 154 15.19 16.61 -14.76
N ASP A 155 14.82 15.34 -14.53
CA ASP A 155 15.61 14.40 -13.75
C ASP A 155 16.52 13.52 -14.64
N VAL A 156 16.41 13.65 -15.96
CA VAL A 156 17.13 12.81 -16.93
C VAL A 156 18.14 13.66 -17.69
N ASP A 157 19.42 13.47 -17.40
CA ASP A 157 20.52 14.03 -18.16
C ASP A 157 21.13 12.94 -19.05
N LEU A 158 20.81 12.98 -20.35
CA LEU A 158 21.35 12.02 -21.32
C LEU A 158 22.78 12.36 -21.75
N SER A 159 23.23 13.61 -21.59
CA SER A 159 24.57 14.03 -21.96
C SER A 159 25.59 13.49 -20.98
N ASP A 160 25.27 13.57 -19.68
CA ASP A 160 26.13 13.06 -18.61
C ASP A 160 25.74 11.64 -18.16
N ALA A 161 24.69 11.06 -18.75
CA ALA A 161 24.12 9.75 -18.40
C ALA A 161 23.70 9.64 -16.92
N ILE A 162 23.07 10.68 -16.40
CA ILE A 162 22.63 10.80 -15.00
C ILE A 162 21.10 10.73 -14.90
N LEU A 163 20.61 9.93 -13.94
CA LEU A 163 19.23 9.93 -13.49
C LEU A 163 19.16 10.46 -12.05
N THR A 164 18.44 11.56 -11.84
CA THR A 164 18.25 12.17 -10.52
C THR A 164 16.98 11.63 -9.88
N VAL A 165 17.11 10.71 -8.92
CA VAL A 165 15.95 10.15 -8.20
C VAL A 165 15.64 10.99 -6.96
N ARG A 166 14.40 11.44 -6.82
CA ARG A 166 13.92 12.28 -5.71
C ARG A 166 12.78 11.60 -4.95
N ASP A 167 12.54 12.07 -3.72
CA ASP A 167 11.36 11.69 -2.91
C ASP A 167 11.09 10.19 -2.81
N THR A 168 12.18 9.42 -2.70
CA THR A 168 12.12 7.98 -2.48
C THR A 168 11.27 7.68 -1.25
N LYS A 169 10.51 6.59 -1.33
CA LYS A 169 9.58 6.20 -0.30
C LYS A 169 10.26 5.62 0.93
#